data_AF-A0A429MSE8-F1
#
_entry.id   AF-A0A429MSE8-F1
#
_cell.length_a   1.000
_cell.length_b   1.000
_cell.length_c   1.000
_cell.angle_alpha   90.00
_cell.angle_beta   90.00
_cell.angle_gamma   90.00
#
_symmetry.space_group_name_H-M   'P 1'
#
loop_
_entity.id
_entity.type
_entity.pdbx_description
1 polymer ?
#
loop_
_entity_poly.entity_id
_entity_poly.type
_entity_poly.pdbx_seq_one_letter_code
_entity_poly.pdbx_strand_id
1 'polypeptide(L)'
;MSYQPIIDIEFSGLHLIEASAGTGKTYTLSSLMVRIFLEKYLPGQVIATTFTRAAAAELKSRIRARLIETHRYLDAKRSLTEKEILLQAEQETDLLLQHILKHFATRIAYACERLKLVIDQLDELFVGTLDSFSQKLLREFAFESGKIERAQITDDAKTYSRQLIHDVLREWIQSQPQTVIDALYLAGELKSVDSFVKLVEDSLNFSSAHFKLPEKPTIQFEQLAQLKQLAAEIDISLLEPYYLLDGEHYKHVNGTIFRNGAFN
;
A
#
# COMPACT_ATOMS: atom_id res chain seq x y z
N MET A 1 21.11 -5.36 -21.58
CA MET A 1 19.95 -4.47 -21.82
C MET A 1 19.51 -4.70 -23.26
N SER A 2 18.21 -4.93 -23.47
CA SER A 2 17.65 -5.16 -24.80
C SER A 2 17.01 -3.86 -25.31
N TYR A 3 17.27 -3.51 -26.57
CA TYR A 3 16.66 -2.34 -27.23
C TYR A 3 15.46 -2.74 -28.10
N GLN A 4 15.29 -4.03 -28.42
CA GLN A 4 14.15 -4.57 -29.15
C GLN A 4 13.64 -5.85 -28.47
N PRO A 5 13.07 -5.73 -27.25
CA PRO A 5 12.74 -6.87 -26.41
C PRO A 5 11.80 -7.89 -27.07
N ILE A 6 10.95 -7.44 -27.99
CA ILE A 6 10.04 -8.31 -28.73
C ILE A 6 10.81 -9.31 -29.60
N ILE A 7 12.02 -9.02 -30.05
CA ILE A 7 12.79 -9.88 -30.95
C ILE A 7 13.90 -10.62 -30.18
N ASP A 8 14.64 -9.90 -29.35
CA ASP A 8 15.93 -10.38 -28.82
C ASP A 8 15.85 -11.06 -27.43
N ILE A 9 14.74 -10.90 -26.69
CA ILE A 9 14.61 -11.56 -25.38
C ILE A 9 14.43 -13.07 -25.57
N GLU A 10 15.28 -13.82 -24.88
CA GLU A 10 15.10 -15.24 -24.59
C GLU A 10 14.45 -15.38 -23.21
N PHE A 11 13.44 -16.24 -23.05
CA PHE A 11 12.69 -16.35 -21.79
C PHE A 11 13.42 -17.17 -20.71
N SER A 12 14.65 -16.78 -20.36
CA SER A 12 15.48 -17.45 -19.35
C SER A 12 16.32 -16.46 -18.56
N GLY A 13 16.31 -16.62 -17.23
CA GLY A 13 17.03 -15.73 -16.33
C GLY A 13 16.24 -14.45 -16.03
N LEU A 14 16.96 -13.39 -15.69
CA LEU A 14 16.39 -12.11 -15.30
C LEU A 14 16.58 -11.09 -16.42
N HIS A 15 15.49 -10.43 -16.82
CA HIS A 15 15.53 -9.36 -17.82
C HIS A 15 15.01 -8.06 -17.22
N LEU A 16 15.73 -6.98 -17.50
CA LEU A 16 15.28 -5.62 -17.23
C LEU A 16 14.96 -4.94 -18.56
N ILE A 17 13.72 -4.47 -18.68
CA ILE A 17 13.23 -3.73 -19.84
C ILE A 17 12.99 -2.30 -19.39
N GLU A 18 13.83 -1.39 -19.86
CA GLU A 18 13.62 0.04 -19.66
C GLU A 18 12.64 0.56 -20.70
N ALA A 19 11.65 1.34 -20.28
CA ALA A 19 10.73 1.92 -21.22
C ALA A 19 10.21 3.29 -20.76
N SER A 20 10.60 4.34 -21.50
CA SER A 20 10.25 5.74 -21.25
C SER A 20 8.81 6.06 -21.64
N ALA A 21 8.25 7.18 -21.17
CA ALA A 21 6.88 7.59 -21.55
C ALA A 21 6.72 7.64 -23.08
N GLY A 22 5.58 7.17 -23.61
CA GLY A 22 5.29 7.19 -25.05
C GLY A 22 5.98 6.13 -25.91
N THR A 23 6.84 5.26 -25.37
CA THR A 23 7.62 4.26 -26.14
C THR A 23 6.90 2.94 -26.43
N GLY A 24 5.58 2.90 -26.29
CA GLY A 24 4.82 1.66 -26.57
C GLY A 24 4.98 0.55 -25.51
N LYS A 25 5.31 0.90 -24.26
CA LYS A 25 5.42 -0.02 -23.11
C LYS A 25 4.41 -1.15 -23.11
N THR A 26 3.14 -0.77 -23.25
CA THR A 26 2.02 -1.68 -23.13
C THR A 26 1.91 -2.61 -24.34
N TYR A 27 2.32 -2.14 -25.52
CA TYR A 27 2.43 -2.95 -26.73
C TYR A 27 3.59 -3.95 -26.62
N THR A 28 4.73 -3.51 -26.10
CA THR A 28 5.88 -4.39 -25.85
C THR A 28 5.52 -5.50 -24.88
N LEU A 29 4.90 -5.16 -23.75
CA LEU A 29 4.54 -6.13 -22.72
C LEU A 29 3.48 -7.13 -23.23
N SER A 30 2.43 -6.68 -23.92
CA SER A 30 1.43 -7.60 -24.47
C SER A 30 2.02 -8.51 -25.56
N SER A 31 2.95 -7.98 -26.38
CA SER A 31 3.64 -8.77 -27.41
C SER A 31 4.60 -9.81 -26.82
N LEU A 32 5.33 -9.46 -25.75
CA LEU A 32 6.15 -10.42 -25.00
C LEU A 32 5.29 -11.53 -24.40
N MET A 33 4.10 -11.23 -23.88
CA MET A 33 3.19 -12.25 -23.36
C MET A 33 2.75 -13.23 -24.44
N VAL A 34 2.42 -12.75 -25.65
CA VAL A 34 2.13 -13.65 -26.79
C VAL A 34 3.31 -14.56 -27.09
N ARG A 35 4.53 -14.01 -27.14
CA ARG A 35 5.75 -14.82 -27.35
C ARG A 35 5.97 -15.83 -26.24
N ILE A 36 5.84 -15.45 -24.97
CA ILE A 36 5.94 -16.35 -23.81
C ILE A 36 5.01 -17.55 -23.99
N PHE A 37 3.76 -17.29 -24.38
CA PHE A 37 2.77 -18.32 -24.51
C PHE A 37 2.99 -19.21 -25.73
N LEU A 38 3.44 -18.66 -26.85
CA LEU A 38 3.78 -19.42 -28.05
C LEU A 38 5.07 -20.25 -27.91
N GLU A 39 6.06 -19.74 -27.19
CA GLU A 39 7.41 -20.31 -27.19
C GLU A 39 7.66 -21.24 -25.99
N LYS A 40 7.12 -20.93 -24.80
CA LYS A 40 7.61 -21.59 -23.57
C LYS A 40 6.55 -22.04 -22.57
N TYR A 41 5.63 -21.17 -22.18
CA TYR A 41 4.77 -21.41 -21.01
C TYR A 41 3.28 -21.39 -21.37
N LEU A 42 2.44 -22.06 -20.59
CA LEU A 42 0.99 -21.92 -20.63
C LEU A 42 0.53 -20.81 -19.65
N PRO A 43 -0.68 -20.25 -19.81
CA PRO A 43 -1.23 -19.21 -18.93
C PRO A 43 -1.07 -19.48 -17.42
N GLY A 44 -1.41 -20.69 -16.95
CA GLY A 44 -1.30 -21.07 -15.54
C GLY A 44 0.15 -21.12 -14.99
N GLN A 45 1.16 -21.04 -15.84
CA GLN A 45 2.57 -21.04 -15.46
C GLN A 45 3.19 -19.63 -15.41
N VAL A 46 2.39 -18.59 -15.70
CA VAL A 46 2.86 -17.21 -15.79
C VAL A 46 2.16 -16.35 -14.75
N ILE A 47 2.93 -15.46 -14.13
CA ILE A 47 2.46 -14.48 -13.16
C ILE A 47 2.83 -13.10 -13.68
N ALA A 48 1.85 -12.21 -13.78
CA ALA A 48 2.05 -10.81 -14.12
C ALA A 48 1.53 -9.92 -12.98
N THR A 49 2.43 -9.12 -12.40
CA THR A 49 2.09 -8.21 -11.30
C THR A 49 2.26 -6.75 -11.69
N THR A 50 1.42 -5.87 -11.14
CA THR A 50 1.50 -4.42 -11.30
C THR A 50 1.06 -3.68 -10.03
N PHE A 51 1.22 -2.36 -9.99
CA PHE A 51 0.96 -1.55 -8.79
C PHE A 51 -0.53 -1.40 -8.46
N THR A 52 -1.40 -1.35 -9.46
CA THR A 52 -2.83 -1.06 -9.23
C THR A 52 -3.74 -2.13 -9.84
N ARG A 53 -4.89 -2.36 -9.21
CA ARG A 53 -5.91 -3.29 -9.73
C ARG A 53 -6.43 -2.86 -11.10
N ALA A 54 -6.54 -1.54 -11.33
CA ALA A 54 -6.95 -0.99 -12.63
C ALA A 54 -5.91 -1.33 -13.73
N ALA A 55 -4.62 -1.13 -13.46
CA ALA A 55 -3.57 -1.50 -14.40
C ALA A 55 -3.52 -3.02 -14.66
N ALA A 56 -3.84 -3.84 -13.66
CA ALA A 56 -3.91 -5.30 -13.82
C ALA A 56 -5.06 -5.70 -14.77
N ALA A 57 -6.24 -5.12 -14.59
CA ALA A 57 -7.39 -5.34 -15.46
C ALA A 57 -7.11 -4.88 -16.90
N GLU A 58 -6.51 -3.70 -17.05
CA GLU A 58 -6.07 -3.17 -18.35
C GLU A 58 -5.07 -4.11 -19.03
N LEU A 59 -4.05 -4.56 -18.30
CA LEU A 59 -3.05 -5.49 -18.81
C LEU A 59 -3.68 -6.81 -19.28
N LYS A 60 -4.56 -7.41 -18.48
CA LYS A 60 -5.26 -8.65 -18.85
C LYS A 60 -6.08 -8.47 -20.13
N SER A 61 -6.81 -7.36 -20.26
CA SER A 61 -7.58 -7.02 -21.46
C SER A 61 -6.68 -6.88 -22.70
N ARG A 62 -5.55 -6.18 -22.57
CA ARG A 62 -4.60 -5.98 -23.68
C ARG A 62 -3.92 -7.28 -24.12
N ILE A 63 -3.54 -8.14 -23.18
CA ILE A 63 -2.98 -9.47 -23.50
C ILE A 63 -4.01 -10.29 -24.29
N ARG A 64 -5.26 -10.34 -23.82
CA ARG A 64 -6.36 -11.04 -24.51
C ARG A 64 -6.56 -10.52 -25.94
N ALA A 65 -6.67 -9.21 -26.10
CA ALA A 65 -6.86 -8.59 -27.41
C ALA A 65 -5.69 -8.93 -28.36
N ARG A 66 -4.45 -8.87 -27.86
CA ARG A 66 -3.25 -9.15 -28.65
C ARG A 66 -3.15 -10.62 -29.06
N LEU A 67 -3.52 -11.55 -28.18
CA LEU A 67 -3.61 -12.97 -28.50
C LEU A 67 -4.62 -13.25 -29.60
N ILE A 68 -5.83 -12.69 -29.49
CA ILE A 68 -6.90 -12.88 -30.49
C ILE A 68 -6.50 -12.28 -31.85
N GLU A 69 -5.93 -11.08 -31.84
CA GLU A 69 -5.42 -10.42 -33.05
C GLU A 69 -4.35 -11.29 -33.74
N THR A 70 -3.37 -11.77 -32.97
CA THR A 70 -2.30 -12.63 -33.48
C THR A 70 -2.84 -13.94 -34.01
N HIS A 71 -3.74 -14.60 -33.28
CA HIS A 71 -4.38 -15.85 -33.72
C HIS A 71 -5.10 -15.66 -35.06
N ARG A 72 -5.96 -14.64 -35.16
CA ARG A 72 -6.69 -14.35 -36.40
C ARG A 72 -5.75 -14.07 -37.57
N TYR A 73 -4.66 -13.34 -37.31
CA TYR A 73 -3.66 -13.01 -38.33
C TYR A 73 -2.92 -14.25 -38.85
N LEU A 74 -2.57 -15.21 -37.98
CA LEU A 74 -1.91 -16.46 -38.36
C LEU A 74 -2.89 -17.45 -39.01
N ASP A 75 -4.13 -17.52 -38.54
CA ASP A 75 -5.14 -18.44 -39.08
C ASP A 75 -5.45 -18.14 -40.56
N ALA A 76 -5.48 -16.86 -40.93
CA ALA A 76 -5.60 -16.43 -42.33
C ALA A 76 -4.43 -16.86 -43.24
N LYS A 77 -3.33 -17.34 -42.65
CA LYS A 77 -2.10 -17.75 -43.35
C LYS A 77 -1.86 -19.26 -43.30
N ARG A 78 -2.80 -20.03 -42.74
CA ARG A 78 -2.66 -21.48 -42.52
C ARG A 78 -2.43 -22.29 -43.80
N SER A 79 -2.92 -21.79 -44.94
CA SER A 79 -2.78 -22.43 -46.25
C SER A 79 -1.54 -22.01 -47.03
N LEU A 80 -0.76 -21.06 -46.53
CA LEU A 80 0.44 -20.56 -47.20
C LEU A 80 1.61 -21.52 -47.02
N THR A 81 2.46 -21.59 -48.03
CA THR A 81 3.73 -22.31 -47.98
C THR A 81 4.76 -21.55 -47.14
N GLU A 82 5.78 -22.26 -46.65
CA GLU A 82 6.89 -21.65 -45.89
C GLU A 82 7.51 -20.45 -46.64
N LYS A 83 7.72 -20.57 -47.95
CA LYS A 83 8.30 -19.49 -48.77
C LYS A 83 7.43 -18.24 -48.80
N GLU A 84 6.11 -18.41 -48.91
CA GLU A 84 5.16 -17.29 -48.89
C GLU A 84 5.10 -16.64 -47.49
N ILE A 85 5.15 -17.44 -46.43
CA ILE A 85 5.21 -16.94 -45.05
C ILE A 85 6.46 -16.10 -44.81
N LEU A 86 7.63 -16.57 -45.27
CA LEU A 86 8.88 -15.83 -45.12
C LEU A 86 8.86 -14.51 -45.91
N LEU A 87 8.30 -14.51 -47.13
CA LEU A 87 8.13 -13.28 -47.91
C LEU A 87 7.20 -12.27 -47.21
N GLN A 88 6.11 -12.75 -46.61
CA GLN A 88 5.23 -11.89 -45.81
C GLN A 88 5.93 -11.36 -44.55
N ALA A 89 6.80 -12.15 -43.92
CA ALA A 89 7.55 -11.71 -42.76
C ALA A 89 8.53 -10.57 -43.07
N GLU A 90 9.06 -10.50 -44.30
CA GLU A 90 9.91 -9.39 -44.75
C GLU A 90 9.12 -8.08 -44.94
N GLN A 91 7.84 -8.18 -45.28
CA GLN A 91 6.96 -7.03 -45.51
C GLN A 91 6.18 -6.60 -44.25
N GLU A 92 6.22 -7.40 -43.18
CA GLU A 92 5.50 -7.14 -41.94
C GLU A 92 6.16 -6.03 -41.12
N THR A 93 5.34 -5.09 -40.66
CA THR A 93 5.75 -3.92 -39.87
C THR A 93 5.66 -4.16 -38.37
N ASP A 94 4.73 -5.03 -37.96
CA ASP A 94 4.56 -5.41 -36.56
C ASP A 94 5.68 -6.37 -36.14
N LEU A 95 6.51 -5.94 -35.18
CA LEU A 95 7.70 -6.70 -34.76
C LEU A 95 7.35 -8.08 -34.20
N LEU A 96 6.22 -8.21 -33.51
CA LEU A 96 5.76 -9.50 -32.99
C LEU A 96 5.39 -10.43 -34.13
N LEU A 97 4.56 -9.94 -35.07
CA LEU A 97 4.09 -10.75 -36.19
C LEU A 97 5.26 -11.15 -37.09
N GLN A 98 6.18 -10.22 -37.38
CA GLN A 98 7.41 -10.52 -38.10
C GLN A 98 8.22 -11.62 -37.42
N HIS A 99 8.43 -11.53 -36.10
CA HIS A 99 9.15 -12.55 -35.32
C HIS A 99 8.45 -13.91 -35.39
N ILE A 100 7.14 -13.95 -35.17
CA ILE A 100 6.35 -15.18 -35.20
C ILE A 100 6.38 -15.82 -36.60
N LEU A 101 6.18 -15.04 -37.67
CA LEU A 101 6.21 -15.58 -39.03
C LEU A 101 7.57 -16.20 -39.35
N LYS A 102 8.69 -15.56 -38.97
CA LYS A 102 10.03 -16.12 -39.14
C LYS A 102 10.24 -17.39 -38.31
N HIS A 103 9.85 -17.37 -37.03
CA HIS A 103 10.12 -18.47 -36.10
C HIS A 103 9.20 -19.70 -36.30
N PHE A 104 7.99 -19.49 -36.83
CA PHE A 104 6.98 -20.53 -37.03
C PHE A 104 6.65 -20.77 -38.51
N ALA A 105 7.50 -20.32 -39.45
CA ALA A 105 7.24 -20.41 -40.90
C ALA A 105 6.86 -21.81 -41.39
N THR A 106 7.51 -22.84 -40.86
CA THR A 106 7.26 -24.26 -41.21
C THR A 106 6.09 -24.88 -40.45
N ARG A 107 5.52 -24.17 -39.45
CA ARG A 107 4.59 -24.72 -38.46
C ARG A 107 3.52 -23.73 -38.02
N ILE A 108 3.01 -22.92 -38.95
CA ILE A 108 1.94 -21.93 -38.67
C ILE A 108 0.70 -22.61 -38.08
N ALA A 109 0.31 -23.78 -38.58
CA ALA A 109 -0.81 -24.54 -38.03
C ALA A 109 -0.62 -24.86 -36.53
N TYR A 110 0.59 -25.25 -36.12
CA TYR A 110 0.91 -25.46 -34.70
C TYR A 110 0.78 -24.17 -33.89
N ALA A 111 1.28 -23.04 -34.41
CA ALA A 111 1.17 -21.75 -33.74
C ALA A 111 -0.30 -21.34 -33.55
N CYS A 112 -1.17 -21.56 -34.53
CA CYS A 112 -2.61 -21.33 -34.42
C CYS A 112 -3.24 -22.17 -33.32
N GLU A 113 -3.04 -23.50 -33.35
CA GLU A 113 -3.62 -24.40 -32.33
C GLU A 113 -3.10 -24.08 -30.92
N ARG A 114 -1.82 -23.71 -30.80
CA ARG A 114 -1.23 -23.29 -29.52
C ARG A 114 -1.84 -21.99 -29.02
N LEU A 115 -2.00 -20.98 -29.88
CA LEU A 115 -2.67 -19.73 -29.50
C LEU A 115 -4.11 -19.94 -29.09
N LYS A 116 -4.83 -20.83 -29.80
CA LYS A 116 -6.20 -21.20 -29.44
C LYS A 116 -6.27 -21.80 -28.04
N LEU A 117 -5.42 -22.79 -27.75
CA LEU A 117 -5.29 -23.37 -26.41
C LEU A 117 -5.01 -22.30 -25.34
N VAL A 118 -4.07 -21.39 -25.61
CA VAL A 118 -3.71 -20.29 -24.71
C VAL A 118 -4.88 -19.34 -24.47
N ILE A 119 -5.66 -19.02 -25.51
CA ILE A 119 -6.84 -18.16 -25.40
C ILE A 119 -7.91 -18.84 -24.53
N ASP A 120 -8.15 -20.14 -24.74
CA ASP A 120 -9.12 -20.92 -23.97
C ASP A 120 -8.72 -21.04 -22.49
N GLN A 121 -7.42 -21.11 -22.20
CA GLN A 121 -6.86 -21.20 -20.85
C GLN A 121 -6.48 -19.84 -20.24
N LEU A 122 -6.79 -18.71 -20.90
CA LEU A 122 -6.27 -17.41 -20.49
C LEU A 122 -6.73 -16.98 -19.08
N ASP A 123 -7.83 -17.53 -18.58
CA ASP A 123 -8.30 -17.25 -17.23
C ASP A 123 -7.45 -17.91 -16.13
N GLU A 124 -6.59 -18.86 -16.47
CA GLU A 124 -5.57 -19.41 -15.57
C GLU A 124 -4.39 -18.45 -15.35
N LEU A 125 -4.19 -17.48 -16.25
CA LEU A 125 -3.15 -16.46 -16.11
C LEU A 125 -3.41 -15.60 -14.87
N PHE A 126 -2.44 -15.57 -13.97
CA PHE A 126 -2.50 -14.61 -12.86
C PHE A 126 -2.07 -13.22 -13.35
N VAL A 127 -3.01 -12.26 -13.33
CA VAL A 127 -2.73 -10.83 -13.53
C VAL A 127 -3.32 -10.06 -12.35
N GLY A 128 -2.47 -9.43 -11.52
CA GLY A 128 -2.93 -8.79 -10.29
C GLY A 128 -1.91 -7.85 -9.66
N THR A 129 -2.18 -7.39 -8.43
CA THR A 129 -1.15 -6.73 -7.62
C THR A 129 -0.32 -7.75 -6.85
N LEU A 130 0.83 -7.31 -6.32
CA LEU A 130 1.66 -8.15 -5.45
C LEU A 130 0.89 -8.61 -4.19
N ASP A 131 0.01 -7.76 -3.65
CA ASP A 131 -0.85 -8.12 -2.53
C ASP A 131 -1.84 -9.21 -2.90
N SER A 132 -2.50 -9.09 -4.07
CA SER A 132 -3.42 -10.12 -4.56
C SER A 132 -2.71 -11.45 -4.81
N PHE A 133 -1.45 -11.42 -5.24
CA PHE A 133 -0.63 -12.61 -5.42
C PHE A 133 -0.31 -13.27 -4.07
N SER A 134 0.15 -12.48 -3.11
CA SER A 134 0.45 -12.93 -1.75
C SER A 134 -0.78 -13.54 -1.06
N GLN A 135 -1.96 -12.91 -1.21
CA GLN A 135 -3.22 -13.46 -0.72
C GLN A 135 -3.61 -14.77 -1.40
N LYS A 136 -3.35 -14.92 -2.72
CA LYS A 136 -3.61 -16.18 -3.44
C LYS A 136 -2.73 -17.29 -2.86
N LEU A 137 -1.42 -17.04 -2.70
CA LEU A 137 -0.50 -18.01 -2.10
C LEU A 137 -0.88 -18.39 -0.67
N LEU A 138 -1.20 -17.42 0.19
CA LEU A 138 -1.62 -17.70 1.56
C LEU A 138 -2.89 -18.54 1.64
N ARG A 139 -3.78 -18.45 0.65
CA ARG A 139 -4.99 -19.29 0.59
C ARG A 139 -4.70 -20.69 0.08
N GLU A 140 -3.89 -20.83 -0.97
CA GLU A 140 -3.54 -22.13 -1.56
C GLU A 140 -2.67 -22.96 -0.61
N PHE A 141 -1.79 -22.31 0.16
CA PHE A 141 -0.85 -22.97 1.09
C PHE A 141 -1.21 -22.75 2.57
N ALA A 142 -2.47 -22.41 2.88
CA ALA A 142 -2.92 -22.15 4.25
C ALA A 142 -2.60 -23.34 5.19
N PHE A 143 -2.81 -24.56 4.71
CA PHE A 143 -2.56 -25.79 5.46
C PHE A 143 -1.07 -26.02 5.76
N GLU A 144 -0.18 -25.71 4.81
CA GLU A 144 1.27 -25.83 4.99
C GLU A 144 1.84 -24.77 5.93
N SER A 145 1.18 -23.61 6.02
CA SER A 145 1.59 -22.52 6.91
C SER A 145 1.22 -22.71 8.39
N GLY A 146 0.49 -23.78 8.74
CA GLY A 146 -0.03 -24.02 10.09
C GLY A 146 -1.16 -23.05 10.51
N LYS A 147 -1.56 -22.14 9.64
CA LYS A 147 -2.69 -21.21 9.86
C LYS A 147 -3.93 -21.75 9.14
N ILE A 148 -4.74 -22.50 9.90
CA ILE A 148 -5.99 -23.10 9.41
C ILE A 148 -7.03 -22.01 9.06
N GLU A 149 -6.91 -20.84 9.67
CA GLU A 149 -7.84 -19.73 9.47
C GLU A 149 -7.49 -18.90 8.24
N ARG A 150 -8.54 -18.50 7.48
CA ARG A 150 -8.41 -17.56 6.37
C ARG A 150 -7.85 -16.23 6.91
N ALA A 151 -6.61 -15.91 6.59
CA ALA A 151 -6.07 -14.57 6.81
C ALA A 151 -6.91 -13.56 6.00
N GLN A 152 -7.75 -12.78 6.70
CA GLN A 152 -8.47 -11.68 6.09
C GLN A 152 -7.60 -10.43 6.17
N ILE A 153 -7.43 -9.75 5.04
CA ILE A 153 -6.86 -8.41 5.07
C ILE A 153 -7.90 -7.50 5.70
N THR A 154 -7.56 -6.91 6.83
CA THR A 154 -8.36 -5.88 7.46
C THR A 154 -7.86 -4.52 6.99
N ASP A 155 -8.77 -3.69 6.47
CA ASP A 155 -8.50 -2.27 6.24
C ASP A 155 -8.60 -1.47 7.56
N ASP A 156 -9.06 -2.12 8.64
CA ASP A 156 -9.32 -1.53 9.96
C ASP A 156 -8.14 -1.65 10.93
N ALA A 157 -6.93 -1.96 10.45
CA ALA A 157 -5.73 -2.04 11.31
C ALA A 157 -5.53 -0.79 12.19
N LYS A 158 -5.90 0.38 11.66
CA LYS A 158 -5.90 1.65 12.40
C LYS A 158 -6.96 1.70 13.49
N THR A 159 -8.15 1.21 13.20
CA THR A 159 -9.25 1.12 14.16
C THR A 159 -8.88 0.21 15.33
N TYR A 160 -8.29 -0.95 15.06
CA TYR A 160 -7.80 -1.86 16.10
C TYR A 160 -6.67 -1.24 16.93
N SER A 161 -5.71 -0.57 16.29
CA SER A 161 -4.63 0.13 16.99
C SER A 161 -5.19 1.19 17.93
N ARG A 162 -6.18 1.97 17.48
CA ARG A 162 -6.85 2.99 18.30
C ARG A 162 -7.59 2.38 19.49
N GLN A 163 -8.32 1.29 19.28
CA GLN A 163 -9.02 0.58 20.36
C GLN A 163 -8.03 0.07 21.42
N LEU A 164 -6.94 -0.56 20.99
CA LEU A 164 -5.91 -1.06 21.88
C LEU A 164 -5.26 0.05 22.70
N ILE A 165 -4.91 1.18 22.07
CA ILE A 165 -4.35 2.36 22.76
C ILE A 165 -5.35 2.89 23.79
N HIS A 166 -6.63 2.99 23.42
CA HIS A 166 -7.66 3.45 24.32
C HIS A 166 -7.79 2.56 25.55
N ASP A 167 -7.79 1.23 25.37
CA ASP A 167 -7.95 0.28 26.46
C ASP A 167 -6.73 0.29 27.40
N VAL A 168 -5.51 0.32 26.84
CA VAL A 168 -4.26 0.44 27.62
C VAL A 168 -4.21 1.76 28.40
N LEU A 169 -4.59 2.88 27.77
CA LEU A 169 -4.60 4.19 28.43
C LEU A 169 -5.66 4.23 29.54
N ARG A 170 -6.84 3.67 29.31
CA ARG A 170 -7.90 3.58 30.31
C ARG A 170 -7.46 2.74 31.51
N GLU A 171 -6.92 1.55 31.27
CA GLU A 171 -6.41 0.67 32.32
C GLU A 171 -5.29 1.37 33.12
N TRP A 172 -4.36 2.04 32.43
CA TRP A 172 -3.32 2.82 33.08
C TRP A 172 -3.90 3.93 33.96
N ILE A 173 -4.83 4.76 33.46
CA ILE A 173 -5.47 5.83 34.22
C ILE A 173 -6.17 5.28 35.47
N GLN A 174 -6.91 4.17 35.34
CA GLN A 174 -7.62 3.54 36.46
C GLN A 174 -6.68 2.99 37.54
N SER A 175 -5.46 2.60 37.16
CA SER A 175 -4.44 2.12 38.09
C SER A 175 -3.68 3.24 38.83
N GLN A 176 -3.81 4.50 38.39
CA GLN A 176 -3.08 5.61 39.01
C GLN A 176 -3.87 6.24 40.17
N PRO A 177 -3.19 6.76 41.21
CA PRO A 177 -3.81 7.63 42.20
C PRO A 177 -4.45 8.87 41.56
N GLN A 178 -5.61 9.29 42.06
CA GLN A 178 -6.35 10.44 41.51
C GLN A 178 -5.50 11.73 41.46
N THR A 179 -4.63 11.93 42.44
CA THR A 179 -3.72 13.09 42.50
C THR A 179 -2.75 13.17 41.32
N VAL A 180 -2.31 12.03 40.77
CA VAL A 180 -1.48 11.95 39.57
C VAL A 180 -2.27 12.43 38.36
N ILE A 181 -3.50 11.92 38.22
CA ILE A 181 -4.36 12.23 37.08
C ILE A 181 -4.72 13.70 37.07
N ASP A 182 -5.09 14.26 38.23
CA ASP A 182 -5.37 15.69 38.37
C ASP A 182 -4.15 16.54 37.99
N ALA A 183 -2.95 16.18 38.46
CA ALA A 183 -1.74 16.92 38.16
C ALA A 183 -1.39 16.89 36.66
N LEU A 184 -1.47 15.71 36.03
CA LEU A 184 -1.24 15.56 34.59
C LEU A 184 -2.29 16.30 33.77
N TYR A 185 -3.54 16.29 34.21
CA TYR A 185 -4.62 17.02 33.56
C TYR A 185 -4.41 18.53 33.62
N LEU A 186 -4.10 19.08 34.81
CA LEU A 186 -3.81 20.49 35.01
C LEU A 186 -2.57 20.96 34.24
N ALA A 187 -1.55 20.12 34.12
CA ALA A 187 -0.36 20.40 33.33
C ALA A 187 -0.58 20.26 31.81
N GLY A 188 -1.73 19.74 31.37
CA GLY A 188 -1.98 19.42 29.96
C GLY A 188 -1.14 18.26 29.43
N GLU A 189 -0.61 17.42 30.32
CA GLU A 189 0.23 16.27 30.00
C GLU A 189 -0.54 14.94 29.94
N LEU A 190 -1.80 14.93 30.39
CA LEU A 190 -2.69 13.81 30.15
C LEU A 190 -3.17 13.83 28.69
N LYS A 191 -2.42 13.16 27.80
CA LYS A 191 -2.70 13.16 26.37
C LYS A 191 -3.87 12.25 25.99
N SER A 192 -4.56 12.60 24.91
CA SER A 192 -5.63 11.79 24.32
C SER A 192 -5.09 10.60 23.53
N VAL A 193 -5.96 9.63 23.22
CA VAL A 193 -5.65 8.48 22.36
C VAL A 193 -4.97 8.91 21.06
N ASP A 194 -5.48 9.96 20.40
CA ASP A 194 -4.93 10.50 19.15
C ASP A 194 -3.46 10.87 19.23
N SER A 195 -2.99 11.30 20.41
CA SER A 195 -1.60 11.70 20.61
C SER A 195 -0.62 10.53 20.51
N PHE A 196 -1.09 9.30 20.72
CA PHE A 196 -0.28 8.08 20.70
C PHE A 196 -0.40 7.29 19.40
N VAL A 197 -1.44 7.52 18.59
CA VAL A 197 -1.71 6.74 17.35
C VAL A 197 -0.49 6.74 16.43
N LYS A 198 0.04 7.93 16.12
CA LYS A 198 1.19 8.05 15.20
C LYS A 198 2.42 7.31 15.71
N LEU A 199 2.73 7.42 17.01
CA LEU A 199 3.88 6.75 17.62
C LEU A 199 3.76 5.23 17.51
N VAL A 200 2.57 4.69 17.78
CA VAL A 200 2.31 3.24 17.70
C VAL A 200 2.36 2.77 16.24
N GLU A 201 1.71 3.48 15.32
CA GLU A 201 1.75 3.17 13.88
C GLU A 201 3.20 3.17 13.34
N ASP A 202 3.99 4.20 13.69
CA ASP A 202 5.39 4.29 13.28
C ASP A 202 6.21 3.13 13.87
N SER A 203 5.94 2.74 15.11
CA SER A 203 6.63 1.65 15.79
C SER A 203 6.30 0.27 15.20
N LEU A 204 5.05 0.06 14.76
CA LEU A 204 4.62 -1.20 14.12
C LEU A 204 5.34 -1.46 12.78
N ASN A 205 5.87 -0.43 12.12
CA ASN A 205 6.72 -0.58 10.94
C ASN A 205 8.08 -1.21 11.26
N PHE A 206 8.49 -1.24 12.54
CA PHE A 206 9.75 -1.81 12.99
C PHE A 206 9.50 -3.04 13.87
N SER A 207 9.04 -4.14 13.27
CA SER A 207 8.66 -5.37 13.97
C SER A 207 9.78 -6.02 14.80
N SER A 208 11.04 -5.66 14.57
CA SER A 208 12.21 -6.15 15.31
C SER A 208 12.83 -5.13 16.27
N ALA A 209 12.21 -3.97 16.49
CA ALA A 209 12.76 -2.96 17.39
C ALA A 209 12.63 -3.39 18.87
N HIS A 210 13.74 -3.31 19.60
CA HIS A 210 13.73 -3.46 21.06
C HIS A 210 13.45 -2.11 21.71
N PHE A 211 12.28 -1.97 22.33
CA PHE A 211 11.93 -0.75 23.06
C PHE A 211 12.82 -0.61 24.29
N LYS A 212 13.57 0.49 24.35
CA LYS A 212 14.22 0.93 25.59
C LYS A 212 13.17 1.66 26.43
N LEU A 213 12.67 0.99 27.46
CA LEU A 213 11.72 1.61 28.38
C LEU A 213 12.42 2.76 29.13
N PRO A 214 11.80 3.95 29.20
CA PRO A 214 12.32 5.03 30.02
C PRO A 214 12.23 4.62 31.50
N GLU A 215 13.17 5.13 32.31
CA GLU A 215 13.05 5.01 33.76
C GLU A 215 11.80 5.76 34.22
N LYS A 216 10.97 5.11 35.03
CA LYS A 216 9.75 5.74 35.55
C LYS A 216 10.15 6.85 36.53
N PRO A 217 9.69 8.09 36.33
CA PRO A 217 10.01 9.17 37.25
C PRO A 217 9.38 8.86 38.62
N THR A 218 10.13 9.14 39.70
CA THR A 218 9.59 9.07 41.05
C THR A 218 8.87 10.39 41.35
N ILE A 219 7.55 10.36 41.44
CA ILE A 219 6.75 11.55 41.75
C ILE A 219 6.53 11.62 43.26
N GLN A 220 6.95 12.71 43.90
CA GLN A 220 6.75 12.97 45.32
C GLN A 220 5.43 13.71 45.55
N PHE A 221 4.37 12.97 45.93
CA PHE A 221 3.02 13.52 46.08
C PHE A 221 2.83 14.41 47.31
N GLU A 222 3.68 14.28 48.33
CA GLU A 222 3.59 15.07 49.57
C GLU A 222 3.76 16.57 49.30
N GLN A 223 4.71 16.94 48.44
CA GLN A 223 4.95 18.34 48.07
C GLN A 223 3.75 18.93 47.30
N LEU A 224 3.12 18.14 46.43
CA LEU A 224 1.96 18.54 45.65
C LEU A 224 0.73 18.77 46.54
N ALA A 225 0.55 17.93 47.57
CA ALA A 225 -0.50 18.09 48.56
C ALA A 225 -0.28 19.36 49.41
N GLN A 226 0.95 19.62 49.84
CA GLN A 226 1.31 20.84 50.57
C GLN A 226 1.05 22.11 49.76
N LEU A 227 1.42 22.12 48.47
CA LEU A 227 1.15 23.23 47.57
C LEU A 227 -0.36 23.46 47.35
N LYS A 228 -1.16 22.40 47.22
CA LYS A 228 -2.63 22.52 47.16
C LYS A 228 -3.19 23.15 48.44
N GLN A 229 -2.69 22.75 49.61
CA GLN A 229 -3.13 23.31 50.89
C GLN A 229 -2.76 24.80 51.02
N LEU A 230 -1.51 25.14 50.67
CA LEU A 230 -1.05 26.53 50.71
C LEU A 230 -1.81 27.41 49.72
N ALA A 231 -2.15 26.90 48.54
CA ALA A 231 -2.99 27.60 47.56
C ALA A 231 -4.43 27.80 48.06
N ALA A 232 -4.98 26.87 48.83
CA ALA A 232 -6.31 27.01 49.42
C ALA A 232 -6.36 28.06 50.55
N GLU A 233 -5.22 28.38 51.17
CA GLU A 233 -5.08 29.41 52.19
C GLU A 233 -4.83 30.82 51.61
N ILE A 234 -4.60 30.93 50.29
CA ILE A 234 -4.46 32.22 49.62
C ILE A 234 -5.83 32.89 49.55
N ASP A 235 -5.98 34.00 50.26
CA ASP A 235 -7.16 34.85 50.16
C ASP A 235 -7.16 35.60 48.82
N ILE A 236 -7.95 35.09 47.87
CA ILE A 236 -8.10 35.67 46.54
C ILE A 236 -8.75 37.06 46.61
N SER A 237 -9.46 37.41 47.70
CA SER A 237 -10.06 38.73 47.86
C SER A 237 -9.01 39.85 47.92
N LEU A 238 -7.77 39.54 48.31
CA LEU A 238 -6.66 40.49 48.27
C LEU A 238 -6.29 40.94 46.85
N LEU A 239 -6.72 40.20 45.84
CA LEU A 239 -6.52 40.54 44.43
C LEU A 239 -7.67 41.38 43.87
N GLU A 240 -8.80 41.55 44.59
CA GLU A 240 -9.97 42.34 44.18
C GLU A 240 -9.63 43.75 43.66
N PRO A 241 -8.72 44.53 44.31
CA PRO A 241 -8.37 45.87 43.84
C PRO A 241 -7.76 45.91 42.43
N TYR A 242 -7.29 44.77 41.91
CA TYR A 242 -6.62 44.66 40.61
C TYR A 242 -7.52 44.20 39.46
N TYR A 243 -8.66 43.56 39.74
CA TYR A 243 -9.55 43.01 38.70
C TYR A 243 -10.99 43.53 38.73
N LEU A 244 -11.43 44.21 39.79
CA LEU A 244 -12.73 44.88 39.81
C LEU A 244 -12.71 46.14 38.93
N LEU A 245 -13.82 46.40 38.24
CA LEU A 245 -13.99 47.56 37.34
C LEU A 245 -13.88 48.91 38.08
N ASP A 246 -14.15 48.92 39.37
CA ASP A 246 -14.06 50.03 40.31
C ASP A 246 -12.90 49.90 41.30
N GLY A 247 -12.02 48.91 41.13
CA GLY A 247 -10.86 48.68 41.98
C GLY A 247 -9.78 49.78 41.85
N GLU A 248 -9.04 50.03 42.93
CA GLU A 248 -8.01 51.09 43.01
C GLU A 248 -6.96 51.02 41.89
N HIS A 249 -6.63 49.82 41.42
CA HIS A 249 -5.58 49.62 40.43
C HIS A 249 -6.10 49.47 39.00
N TYR A 250 -7.43 49.47 38.77
CA TYR A 250 -8.02 49.25 37.45
C TYR A 250 -7.52 50.24 36.38
N LYS A 251 -7.31 51.51 36.76
CA LYS A 251 -6.78 52.56 35.86
C LYS A 251 -5.36 52.28 35.34
N HIS A 252 -4.60 51.42 36.03
CA HIS A 252 -3.21 51.09 35.70
C HIS A 252 -3.11 49.77 34.94
N VAL A 253 -4.23 49.05 34.80
CA VAL A 253 -4.31 47.79 34.06
C VAL A 253 -4.50 48.11 32.58
N ASN A 254 -3.64 47.53 31.73
CA ASN A 254 -3.71 47.75 30.29
C ASN A 254 -5.02 47.18 29.72
N GLY A 255 -5.96 48.06 29.39
CA GLY A 255 -7.34 47.75 28.98
C GLY A 255 -7.48 46.97 27.67
N THR A 256 -6.40 46.45 27.08
CA THR A 256 -6.47 45.51 25.95
C THR A 256 -6.62 44.05 26.40
N ILE A 257 -6.20 43.70 27.62
CA ILE A 257 -6.20 42.30 28.12
C ILE A 257 -7.58 41.89 28.67
N PHE A 258 -8.37 42.83 29.20
CA PHE A 258 -9.60 42.55 29.95
C PHE A 258 -10.90 42.92 29.21
N ARG A 259 -10.83 43.25 27.91
CA ARG A 259 -11.94 43.83 27.12
C ARG A 259 -13.16 42.93 26.90
N ASN A 260 -13.03 41.62 27.09
CA ASN A 260 -14.02 40.65 26.60
C ASN A 260 -14.72 39.84 27.71
N GLY A 261 -14.94 40.41 28.90
CA GLY A 261 -15.86 39.82 29.89
C GLY A 261 -15.52 38.39 30.34
N ALA A 262 -14.23 38.04 30.40
CA ALA A 262 -13.75 36.67 30.63
C ALA A 262 -14.03 36.08 32.03
N PHE A 263 -14.78 36.76 32.89
CA PHE A 263 -15.09 36.34 34.26
C PHE A 263 -16.60 36.29 34.58
N ASN A 264 -17.48 36.39 33.58
CA ASN A 264 -18.92 36.08 33.72
C ASN A 264 -19.27 34.74 33.07
#